data_AF-A0A2N0W421-F1
#
_entry.id   AF-A0A2N0W421-F1
#
_cell.length_a   1.000
_cell.length_b   1.000
_cell.length_c   1.000
_cell.angle_alpha   90.00
_cell.angle_beta   90.00
_cell.angle_gamma   90.00
#
_symmetry.space_group_name_H-M   'P 1'
#
loop_
_entity.id
_entity.type
_entity.pdbx_description
1 polymer ?
#
loop_
_entity_poly.entity_id
_entity_poly.type
_entity_poly.pdbx_seq_one_letter_code
_entity_poly.pdbx_strand_id
1 'polypeptide(L)' 'MKNWKKCSEEMPPKDRLILLWVDGDYEFGFLRDDDYHIFTDGKLKKRYEPQEVTHWLLAMPPA' A
#
# COMPACT_ATOMS: atom_id res chain seq x y z
N MET A 1 13.67 3.27 -9.08
CA MET A 1 12.55 4.06 -8.54
C MET A 1 11.50 4.50 -9.57
N LYS A 2 11.68 4.32 -10.90
CA LYS A 2 10.73 4.83 -11.93
C LYS A 2 9.28 4.28 -11.86
N ASN A 3 9.02 3.23 -11.09
CA ASN A 3 7.71 2.56 -11.01
C ASN A 3 6.97 2.82 -9.70
N TRP A 4 7.50 3.65 -8.79
CA TRP A 4 6.83 4.02 -7.53
C TRP A 4 6.48 5.51 -7.54
N LYS A 5 5.29 5.85 -7.07
CA LYS A 5 4.80 7.23 -6.95
C LYS A 5 4.48 7.55 -5.51
N LYS A 6 4.80 8.76 -5.05
CA LYS A 6 4.54 9.19 -3.67
C LYS A 6 3.04 9.46 -3.48
N CYS A 7 2.49 8.99 -2.38
CA CYS A 7 1.09 9.24 -2.04
C CYS A 7 0.83 10.71 -1.67
N SER A 8 1.86 11.45 -1.25
CA SER A 8 1.80 12.91 -1.07
C SER A 8 1.61 13.69 -2.37
N GLU A 9 1.94 13.08 -3.52
CA GLU A 9 1.79 13.68 -4.85
C GLU A 9 0.49 13.22 -5.51
N GLU A 10 0.17 11.93 -5.41
CA GLU A 10 -1.06 11.34 -5.94
C GLU A 10 -1.45 10.12 -5.12
N MET A 11 -2.69 10.11 -4.63
CA MET A 11 -3.24 8.96 -3.92
C MET A 11 -3.33 7.73 -4.83
N PRO A 12 -3.07 6.52 -4.29
CA PRO A 12 -3.13 5.29 -5.07
C PRO A 12 -4.54 5.02 -5.60
N PRO A 13 -4.67 4.49 -6.83
CA PRO A 13 -5.89 3.81 -7.24
C PRO A 13 -6.18 2.61 -6.32
N LYS A 14 -7.46 2.19 -6.25
CA LYS A 14 -7.83 0.93 -5.62
C LYS A 14 -7.04 -0.24 -6.24
N ASP A 15 -6.79 -1.27 -5.43
CA ASP A 15 -6.11 -2.51 -5.81
C ASP A 15 -4.67 -2.36 -6.31
N ARG A 16 -4.01 -1.23 -6.03
CA ARG A 16 -2.56 -1.07 -6.26
C ARG A 16 -1.74 -1.50 -5.06
N LEU A 17 -0.58 -2.07 -5.34
CA LEU A 17 0.42 -2.35 -4.32
C LEU A 17 0.91 -1.02 -3.73
N ILE A 18 0.80 -0.88 -2.42
CA ILE A 18 1.22 0.30 -1.67
C ILE A 18 2.23 -0.09 -0.60
N LEU A 19 3.07 0.87 -0.23
CA LEU A 19 4.01 0.80 0.88
C LEU A 19 3.50 1.68 2.02
N LEU A 20 3.24 1.05 3.16
CA LEU A 20 2.63 1.64 4.35
C LEU A 20 3.65 1.69 5.48
N TRP A 21 3.55 2.68 6.35
CA TRP A 21 4.23 2.69 7.65
C TRP A 21 3.21 2.29 8.73
N VAL A 22 3.45 1.16 9.39
CA VAL A 22 2.53 0.56 10.35
C VAL A 22 3.33 0.01 11.53
N ASP A 23 2.93 0.38 12.75
CA ASP A 23 3.48 -0.15 14.01
C ASP A 23 5.03 -0.09 14.09
N GLY A 24 5.63 0.92 13.44
CA GLY A 24 7.08 1.14 13.44
C GLY A 24 7.87 0.41 12.37
N ASP A 25 7.21 -0.25 11.40
CA ASP A 25 7.86 -0.89 10.25
C ASP A 25 7.13 -0.59 8.92
N TYR A 26 7.78 -0.91 7.81
CA TYR A 26 7.22 -0.82 6.47
C TYR A 26 6.50 -2.11 6.07
N GLU A 27 5.25 -1.96 5.63
CA GLU A 27 4.39 -3.06 5.21
C GLU A 27 3.89 -2.87 3.78
N PHE A 28 3.76 -3.99 3.06
CA PHE A 28 3.09 -3.99 1.76
C PHE A 28 1.59 -4.20 1.93
N GLY A 29 0.80 -3.44 1.17
CA GLY A 29 -0.64 -3.52 1.25
C GLY A 29 -1.36 -3.09 -0.02
N PHE A 30 -2.67 -2.86 0.12
CA PHE A 30 -3.59 -2.41 -0.92
C PHE A 30 -4.67 -1.50 -0.32
N LEU A 31 -5.15 -0.54 -1.11
CA LEU A 31 -6.39 0.18 -0.83
C LEU A 31 -7.56 -0.61 -1.47
N ARG A 32 -8.49 -1.12 -0.66
CA ARG A 32 -9.66 -1.92 -1.08
C ARG A 32 -10.89 -1.52 -0.29
N ASP A 33 -12.03 -1.41 -0.96
CA ASP A 33 -13.30 -1.04 -0.31
C ASP A 33 -13.18 0.22 0.56
N ASP A 34 -12.39 1.19 0.09
CA ASP A 34 -12.07 2.45 0.78
C ASP A 34 -11.32 2.29 2.12
N ASP A 35 -10.67 1.14 2.31
CA ASP A 35 -9.90 0.80 3.52
C ASP A 35 -8.55 0.14 3.17
N TYR A 36 -7.58 0.24 4.07
CA TYR A 36 -6.25 -0.31 3.86
C TYR A 36 -6.15 -1.75 4.33
N HIS A 37 -5.47 -2.56 3.53
CA HIS A 37 -5.24 -3.97 3.83
C HIS A 37 -3.75 -4.26 3.71
N ILE A 38 -3.16 -4.89 4.71
CA ILE A 38 -1.73 -5.28 4.73
C ILE A 38 -1.58 -6.79 4.57
N PHE A 39 -0.49 -7.21 3.94
CA PHE A 39 -0.15 -8.62 3.83
C PHE A 39 0.89 -8.98 4.89
N THR A 40 0.45 -9.64 5.97
CA THR A 40 1.30 -10.01 7.10
C THR A 40 0.95 -11.41 7.61
N ASP A 41 1.93 -12.17 8.09
CA ASP A 41 1.80 -13.59 8.47
C ASP A 41 1.16 -14.48 7.37
N GLY A 42 1.47 -14.21 6.10
CA GLY A 42 0.91 -14.96 4.97
C GLY A 42 -0.59 -14.74 4.73
N LYS A 43 -1.20 -13.73 5.36
CA LYS A 43 -2.62 -13.40 5.22
C LYS A 43 -2.81 -11.91 4.92
N LEU A 44 -3.80 -11.62 4.09
CA LEU A 44 -4.29 -10.25 3.93
C LEU A 44 -5.17 -9.90 5.13
N LYS A 45 -4.77 -8.92 5.94
CA LYS A 45 -5.52 -8.44 7.10
C LYS A 45 -5.99 -7.02 6.85
N LYS A 46 -7.23 -6.72 7.23
CA LYS A 46 -7.77 -5.36 7.22
C LYS A 46 -7.06 -4.52 8.28
N ARG A 47 -6.60 -3.32 7.93
CA ARG A 47 -5.98 -2.36 8.85
C ARG A 47 -6.60 -0.98 8.64
N TYR A 48 -7.31 -0.51 9.66
CA TYR A 48 -8.15 0.68 9.55
C TYR A 48 -7.37 2.00 9.41
N GLU A 49 -6.15 2.11 9.96
CA GLU A 49 -5.40 3.37 9.98
C GLU A 49 -3.88 3.11 9.96
N PRO A 50 -3.23 3.09 8.79
CA PRO A 50 -1.78 3.19 8.73
C PRO A 50 -1.32 4.55 9.26
N GLN A 51 -0.13 4.61 9.86
CA GLN A 51 0.45 5.88 10.32
C GLN A 51 0.82 6.77 9.12
N GLU A 52 1.29 6.14 8.04
CA GLU A 52 1.57 6.82 6.78
C GLU A 52 1.32 5.88 5.60
N VAL A 53 0.79 6.42 4.51
CA VAL A 53 0.77 5.76 3.20
C VAL A 53 1.82 6.47 2.35
N THR A 54 2.90 5.78 2.02
CA THR A 54 4.11 6.45 1.52
C THR A 54 4.19 6.46 0.00
N HIS A 55 4.06 5.28 -0.62
CA HIS A 55 4.25 5.10 -2.05
C HIS A 55 3.31 4.04 -2.61
N TRP A 56 3.05 4.12 -3.91
CA TRP A 56 2.32 3.09 -4.63
C TRP A 56 2.96 2.75 -5.96
N LEU A 57 2.75 1.51 -6.40
CA LEU A 57 3.35 0.96 -7.60
C LEU A 57 2.53 1.33 -8.86
N LEU A 58 3.11 2.13 -9.76
CA LEU A 58 2.51 2.59 -11.02
C LEU A 58 2.04 1.43 -11.90
N ALA A 59 2.86 0.39 -12.03
CA ALA A 59 2.57 -0.79 -12.82
C ALA A 59 3.04 -2.03 -12.06
N MET A 60 2.12 -2.97 -11.86
CA MET A 60 2.50 -4.32 -11.46
C MET A 60 3.40 -4.89 -12.57
N PRO A 61 4.54 -5.52 -12.24
CA PRO A 61 5.28 -6.28 -13.23
C PRO A 61 4.34 -7.34 -13.84
N PRO A 62 4.51 -7.69 -15.14
CA PRO A 62 3.75 -8.78 -15.73
C PRO A 62 3.95 -10.06 -14.88
N ALA A 63 2.86 -10.80 -14.72
CA ALA A 63 2.83 -12.06 -13.97
C ALA A 63 3.73 -13.13 -14.61
#